data_AF-A0A923KPW8-F1
#
_entry.id   AF-A0A923KPW8-F1
#
_cell.length_a   1.000
_cell.length_b   1.000
_cell.length_c   1.000
_cell.angle_alpha   90.00
_cell.angle_beta   90.00
_cell.angle_gamma   90.00
#
_symmetry.space_group_name_H-M   'P 1'
#
loop_
_entity.id
_entity.type
_entity.pdbx_description
1 polymer ?
#
loop_
_entity_poly.entity_id
_entity_poly.type
_entity_poly.pdbx_seq_one_letter_code
_entity_poly.pdbx_strand_id
1 'polypeptide(L)' 'MEKTIDISIKYAKEIAAIKASLNELESGRIYGFNGNCTPADGSLETNVDKLTEQLKDLLHKLEYGKDSGAQNNEN' A
#
# COMPACT_ATOMS: atom_id res chain seq x y z
N MET A 1 29.24 -2.08 1.68
CA MET A 1 28.49 -3.25 2.17
C MET A 1 27.49 -3.61 1.09
N GLU A 2 27.61 -4.79 0.51
CA GLU A 2 26.50 -5.34 -0.30
C GLU A 2 25.34 -5.67 0.62
N LYS A 3 24.12 -5.35 0.19
CA LYS A 3 22.91 -5.76 0.90
C LYS A 3 22.80 -7.30 0.77
N THR A 4 22.77 -8.01 1.89
CA THR A 4 22.58 -9.47 1.91
C THR A 4 21.22 -9.89 1.35
N ILE A 5 20.20 -9.03 1.48
CA ILE A 5 18.88 -9.13 0.84
C ILE A 5 18.44 -7.70 0.50
N ASP A 6 18.12 -7.42 -0.75
CA ASP A 6 17.51 -6.13 -1.10
C ASP A 6 15.99 -6.17 -0.83
N ILE A 7 15.60 -5.75 0.37
CA ILE A 7 14.20 -5.67 0.79
C ILE A 7 13.35 -4.83 -0.16
N SER A 8 13.96 -3.85 -0.82
CA SER A 8 13.28 -2.98 -1.80
C SER A 8 12.91 -3.76 -3.06
N ILE A 9 13.70 -4.78 -3.42
CA ILE A 9 13.41 -5.70 -4.53
C ILE A 9 12.42 -6.77 -4.07
N LYS A 10 12.67 -7.38 -2.90
CA LYS A 10 11.83 -8.47 -2.38
C LYS A 10 10.37 -8.06 -2.21
N TYR A 11 10.12 -6.87 -1.70
CA TYR A 11 8.76 -6.34 -1.45
C TYR A 11 8.40 -5.20 -2.41
N ALA A 12 8.97 -5.20 -3.62
CA ALA A 12 8.76 -4.15 -4.60
C ALA A 12 7.27 -3.92 -4.91
N LYS A 13 6.46 -4.98 -4.88
CA LYS A 13 5.02 -4.93 -5.15
C LYS A 13 4.27 -4.14 -4.07
N GLU A 14 4.49 -4.46 -2.80
CA GLU A 14 3.89 -3.78 -1.66
C GLU A 14 4.32 -2.31 -1.62
N ILE A 15 5.62 -2.06 -1.82
CA ILE A 15 6.19 -0.71 -1.85
C ILE A 15 5.58 0.10 -3.01
N ALA A 16 5.42 -0.50 -4.19
CA ALA A 16 4.80 0.17 -5.33
C ALA A 16 3.33 0.50 -5.06
N ALA A 17 2.59 -0.41 -4.41
CA ALA A 17 1.19 -0.18 -4.06
C ALA A 17 1.02 0.97 -3.04
N ILE A 18 1.89 1.02 -2.01
CA ILE A 18 1.92 2.10 -1.03
C ILE A 18 2.24 3.44 -1.70
N LYS A 19 3.25 3.46 -2.58
CA LYS A 19 3.62 4.67 -3.34
C LYS A 19 2.48 5.15 -4.24
N ALA A 20 1.76 4.24 -4.88
CA ALA A 20 0.62 4.59 -5.71
C ALA A 20 -0.46 5.29 -4.87
N SER A 21 -0.84 4.72 -3.71
CA SER A 21 -1.81 5.32 -2.80
C SER A 21 -1.37 6.71 -2.31
N LEU A 22 -0.09 6.88 -1.97
CA LEU A 22 0.47 8.17 -1.56
C LEU A 22 0.39 9.21 -2.69
N ASN A 23 0.74 8.83 -3.92
CA ASN A 23 0.67 9.71 -5.08
C ASN A 23 -0.78 10.13 -5.38
N GLU A 24 -1.74 9.22 -5.23
CA GLU A 24 -3.17 9.55 -5.40
C GLU A 24 -3.62 10.61 -4.39
N LEU A 25 -3.26 10.44 -3.11
CA LEU A 25 -3.54 11.42 -2.06
C LEU A 25 -2.85 12.77 -2.33
N GLU A 26 -1.57 12.76 -2.69
CA GLU A 26 -0.80 13.98 -3.02
C GLU A 26 -1.42 14.74 -4.20
N SER A 27 -1.91 14.00 -5.21
CA SER A 27 -2.56 14.60 -6.38
C SER A 27 -3.99 15.13 -6.11
N GLY A 28 -4.51 14.96 -4.89
CA GLY A 28 -5.86 15.36 -4.53
C GLY A 28 -6.95 14.49 -5.15
N ARG A 29 -6.63 13.26 -5.60
CA ARG A 29 -7.61 12.26 -6.05
C ARG A 29 -8.34 11.67 -4.86
N ILE A 30 -9.21 12.50 -4.30
CA ILE A 30 -10.01 12.23 -3.12
C ILE A 30 -11.42 12.69 -3.45
N TYR A 31 -12.40 11.79 -3.33
CA TYR A 31 -13.81 12.10 -3.54
C TYR A 31 -14.26 13.22 -2.58
N GLY A 32 -14.90 14.24 -3.14
CA GLY A 32 -15.36 15.43 -2.41
C GLY A 32 -14.28 16.49 -2.15
N PHE A 33 -13.01 16.21 -2.43
CA PHE A 33 -11.94 17.20 -2.32
C PHE A 33 -11.81 18.01 -3.62
N ASN A 34 -11.65 19.33 -3.53
CA ASN A 34 -11.52 20.24 -4.69
C ASN A 34 -12.60 20.04 -5.78
N GLY A 35 -13.81 19.64 -5.40
CA GLY A 35 -14.91 19.38 -6.35
C GLY A 35 -14.75 18.09 -7.16
N ASN A 36 -13.86 17.18 -6.76
CA ASN A 36 -13.76 15.86 -7.37
C ASN A 36 -15.03 15.05 -7.06
N CYS A 37 -15.77 14.71 -8.12
CA CYS A 37 -17.01 13.94 -8.04
C CYS A 37 -16.85 12.48 -8.49
N THR A 38 -15.62 11.94 -8.54
CA THR A 38 -15.33 10.56 -8.94
C THR A 38 -15.41 9.64 -7.72
N PRO A 39 -16.49 8.86 -7.50
CA PRO A 39 -16.63 8.07 -6.26
C PRO A 39 -15.59 6.96 -6.14
N ALA A 40 -15.04 6.51 -7.28
CA ALA A 40 -13.99 5.51 -7.34
C ALA A 40 -12.66 5.97 -6.72
N ASP A 41 -12.45 7.29 -6.56
CA ASP A 41 -11.25 7.82 -5.91
C ASP A 41 -11.27 7.66 -4.39
N GLY A 42 -12.41 7.28 -3.80
CA GLY A 42 -12.55 7.07 -2.35
C GLY A 42 -12.51 8.36 -1.53
N SER A 43 -13.08 8.33 -0.32
CA SER A 43 -12.91 9.46 0.62
C SER A 43 -11.50 9.47 1.19
N LEU A 44 -11.09 10.58 1.81
CA LEU A 44 -9.79 10.67 2.49
C LEU A 44 -9.65 9.57 3.55
N GLU A 45 -10.70 9.35 4.34
CA GLU A 45 -10.77 8.30 5.35
C GLU A 45 -10.53 6.91 4.72
N THR A 46 -11.29 6.56 3.69
CA THR A 46 -11.15 5.26 3.01
C THR A 46 -9.75 5.06 2.43
N ASN A 47 -9.14 6.11 1.86
CA ASN A 47 -7.80 6.03 1.29
C ASN A 47 -6.71 5.89 2.36
N VAL A 48 -6.87 6.56 3.51
CA VAL A 48 -5.96 6.43 4.67
C VAL A 48 -6.07 5.04 5.30
N ASP A 49 -7.29 4.49 5.41
CA ASP A 49 -7.50 3.13 5.92
C ASP A 49 -6.82 2.10 5.02
N LYS A 50 -7.04 2.19 3.71
CA LYS A 50 -6.38 1.32 2.72
C LYS A 50 -4.85 1.41 2.80
N LEU A 51 -4.29 2.62 2.91
CA LEU A 51 -2.85 2.81 3.06
C LEU A 51 -2.33 2.17 4.36
N THR A 52 -3.10 2.29 5.45
CA THR A 52 -2.78 1.66 6.73
C THR A 52 -2.76 0.14 6.63
N GLU A 53 -3.72 -0.46 5.92
CA GLU A 53 -3.75 -1.90 5.66
C GLU A 53 -2.55 -2.36 4.81
N GLN A 54 -2.20 -1.62 3.77
CA GLN A 54 -1.03 -1.91 2.94
C GLN A 54 0.27 -1.88 3.75
N LEU A 55 0.41 -0.92 4.66
CA LEU A 55 1.56 -0.83 5.58
C LEU A 55 1.59 -2.01 6.56
N LYS A 56 0.45 -2.36 7.16
CA LYS A 56 0.35 -3.52 8.07
C LYS A 56 0.71 -4.82 7.37
N ASP A 57 0.23 -5.05 6.15
CA ASP A 57 0.55 -6.24 5.36
C ASP A 57 2.06 -6.32 5.04
N LEU A 58 2.67 -5.21 4.64
CA LEU A 58 4.11 -5.15 4.41
C LEU A 58 4.91 -5.43 5.68
N LEU A 59 4.55 -4.81 6.80
CA LEU A 59 5.22 -5.04 8.10
C LEU A 59 5.11 -6.51 8.51
N HIS A 60 3.92 -7.10 8.43
CA HIS A 60 3.71 -8.50 8.73
C HIS A 60 4.55 -9.41 7.81
N LYS A 61 4.62 -9.13 6.50
CA LYS A 61 5.48 -9.91 5.59
C LYS A 61 6.97 -9.81 5.94
N LEU A 62 7.42 -8.62 6.34
CA LEU A 62 8.78 -8.39 6.81
C LEU A 62 9.08 -9.16 8.10
N GLU A 63 8.18 -9.10 9.08
CA GLU A 63 8.31 -9.76 10.39
C GLU A 63 8.39 -11.28 10.27
N TYR A 64 7.57 -11.87 9.39
CA TYR A 64 7.48 -13.32 9.22
C TYR A 64 8.25 -13.86 8.00
N GLY A 65 8.99 -12.99 7.29
CA GLY A 65 9.75 -13.36 6.09
C GLY A 65 8.91 -13.89 4.92
N LYS A 66 7.58 -13.66 4.94
CA LYS A 66 6.63 -14.16 3.93
C LYS A 66 6.86 -13.48 2.58
N ASP A 67 6.72 -14.22 1.48
CA ASP A 67 6.87 -13.66 0.14
C ASP A 67 5.60 -12.94 -0.34
N SER A 68 5.78 -12.01 -1.29
CA SER A 68 4.74 -11.27 -2.00
C SER A 68 3.88 -12.18 -2.91
N GLY A 69 3.18 -13.14 -2.31
CA GLY A 69 2.42 -14.16 -3.03
C GLY A 69 1.89 -15.30 -2.15
N ALA A 70 2.36 -15.40 -0.90
CA ALA A 70 1.77 -16.31 0.08
C ALA A 70 0.39 -15.78 0.49
N GLN A 71 -0.66 -16.17 -0.24
CA GLN A 71 -2.03 -16.02 0.22
C GLN A 71 -2.16 -16.79 1.54
N ASN A 72 -2.50 -16.09 2.63
CA ASN A 72 -2.93 -16.74 3.86
C ASN A 72 -4.30 -17.35 3.56
N ASN A 73 -4.32 -18.63 3.16
CA ASN A 73 -5.52 -19.44 3.25
C ASN A 73 -5.64 -19.88 4.71
N GLU A 74 -6.21 -19.03 5.56
CA GLU A 74 -6.68 -19.44 6.87
C GLU A 74 -8.20 -19.58 6.81
N ASN A 75 -8.63 -20.81 7.13
CA ASN A 75 -9.98 -21.36 7.09
C ASN A 75 -10.77 -20.91 8.32
#